data_AF-A0A2G5V7C5-F1
#
_entry.id   AF-A0A2G5V7C5-F1
#
_cell.length_a   1.000
_cell.length_b   1.000
_cell.length_c   1.000
_cell.angle_alpha   90.00
_cell.angle_beta   90.00
_cell.angle_gamma   90.00
#
_symmetry.space_group_name_H-M   'P 1'
#
loop_
_entity.id
_entity.type
_entity.pdbx_description
1 polymer ?
#
loop_
_entity_poly.entity_id
_entity_poly.type
_entity_poly.pdbx_seq_one_letter_code
_entity_poly.pdbx_strand_id
1 'polypeptide(L)'
;MIQIFNFVFFILFIFEASGASINISSNLLNTSIPNQRGEVFHYLQNQLLGRYQLELLSNVLPGLGIDVRIDGDDSESFDRILNLPKASLEVIENLLKDTVIGGKFIGDTGSDTLNRLVQEAVSNGIPLTDMFEIRDVPKFSWTTVVTTPMNPKFSTEISTISTISKSPKKRNVTIYAATTYYHDLINSDFVLRRCPELKEFCKVTNKFSDADTADAFVFHSRNFYETSHTLPLLKNIRKPDVPWIIWNIESPSHEKLPGEKNLFNWTMTYKRDSDFSARYGALEKLNKTSNISLEEIWSFKNKTATWLGSNCETPNHRFRLVQLMIQKGLEADIWGSCGKPTGLCDGVLKQTEPCVLDLIRPYKFYLAIENSNCKDYVTEKFWKSLEDRMTVPIVLRRKTVQDLGVPDSAYIAVDDFETLDEFIQHVIKVGSDKNMYLKYHEWRKDYRVIFDNGFYGWCQLCRRLQDPEEVKRNRKSYEDVERWHSFEMCDDNYTIKFMTK
;
A
#
# COMPACT_ATOMS: atom_id res chain seq x y z
N MET A 1 -13.58 14.63 -43.51
CA MET A 1 -12.46 15.15 -42.66
C MET A 1 -12.42 14.51 -41.27
N ILE A 2 -13.52 14.44 -40.50
CA ILE A 2 -13.50 13.86 -39.13
C ILE A 2 -12.89 12.43 -39.06
N GLN A 3 -13.21 11.55 -40.02
CA GLN A 3 -12.71 10.16 -40.03
C GLN A 3 -11.18 10.00 -40.20
N ILE A 4 -10.46 11.00 -40.74
CA ILE A 4 -9.00 10.92 -40.91
C ILE A 4 -8.27 11.27 -39.61
N PHE A 5 -8.84 12.16 -38.79
CA PHE A 5 -8.23 12.61 -37.53
C PHE A 5 -8.07 11.48 -36.50
N ASN A 6 -9.10 10.65 -36.35
CA ASN A 6 -9.08 9.54 -35.39
C ASN A 6 -8.11 8.40 -35.80
N PHE A 7 -7.92 8.18 -37.10
CA PHE A 7 -7.05 7.10 -37.60
C PHE A 7 -5.56 7.40 -37.34
N VAL A 8 -5.15 8.66 -37.52
CA VAL A 8 -3.76 9.09 -37.22
C VAL A 8 -3.48 9.05 -35.72
N PHE A 9 -4.43 9.47 -34.87
CA PHE A 9 -4.27 9.40 -33.41
C PHE A 9 -4.15 7.97 -32.89
N PHE A 10 -4.94 7.04 -33.43
CA PHE A 10 -4.88 5.63 -33.02
C PHE A 10 -3.55 4.97 -33.41
N ILE A 11 -3.00 5.30 -34.58
CA ILE A 11 -1.70 4.81 -35.03
C ILE A 11 -0.55 5.39 -34.18
N LEU A 12 -0.56 6.68 -33.86
CA LEU A 12 0.48 7.29 -33.02
C LEU A 12 0.52 6.68 -31.60
N PHE A 13 -0.64 6.38 -31.01
CA PHE A 13 -0.73 5.77 -29.68
C PHE A 13 -0.22 4.32 -29.63
N ILE A 14 -0.15 3.62 -30.78
CA ILE A 14 0.41 2.26 -30.89
C ILE A 14 1.95 2.28 -30.98
N PHE A 15 2.53 3.32 -31.60
CA PHE A 15 3.99 3.41 -31.76
C PHE A 15 4.72 3.90 -30.50
N GLU A 16 4.10 4.75 -29.67
CA GLU A 16 4.74 5.24 -28.43
C GLU A 16 4.95 4.10 -27.40
N ALA A 17 4.22 2.99 -27.51
CA ALA A 17 4.38 1.80 -26.68
C ALA A 17 5.43 0.78 -27.21
N SER A 18 5.99 0.98 -28.41
CA SER A 18 6.87 0.00 -29.09
C SER A 18 8.25 0.52 -29.51
N GLY A 19 8.54 1.81 -29.32
CA GLY A 19 9.92 2.34 -29.34
C GLY A 19 10.58 2.53 -30.71
N ALA A 20 9.85 2.37 -31.81
CA ALA A 20 10.34 2.64 -33.17
C ALA A 20 10.08 4.10 -33.61
N SER A 21 11.01 4.71 -34.36
CA SER A 21 10.99 6.14 -34.67
C SER A 21 10.67 6.48 -36.14
N ILE A 22 9.62 7.29 -36.36
CA ILE A 22 9.24 7.89 -37.66
C ILE A 22 8.86 9.37 -37.42
N ASN A 23 9.02 10.26 -38.41
CA ASN A 23 9.11 11.72 -38.21
C ASN A 23 8.16 12.53 -39.13
N ILE A 24 7.16 13.24 -38.57
CA ILE A 24 6.14 14.08 -39.27
C ILE A 24 5.77 15.30 -38.38
N SER A 25 5.27 16.42 -38.94
CA SER A 25 5.25 17.75 -38.27
C SER A 25 3.91 18.54 -38.23
N SER A 26 3.64 19.18 -37.07
CA SER A 26 2.66 20.29 -36.82
C SER A 26 1.15 19.94 -36.92
N ASN A 27 0.16 20.67 -36.35
CA ASN A 27 0.12 21.90 -35.54
C ASN A 27 -1.24 22.04 -34.75
N LEU A 28 -1.32 22.92 -33.74
CA LEU A 28 -2.53 23.57 -33.11
C LEU A 28 -3.48 22.84 -32.08
N LEU A 29 -3.48 23.39 -30.85
CA LEU A 29 -4.61 23.78 -29.93
C LEU A 29 -5.57 22.81 -29.17
N ASN A 30 -5.38 22.76 -27.85
CA ASN A 30 -6.33 22.99 -26.71
C ASN A 30 -7.84 22.62 -26.77
N THR A 31 -8.33 21.85 -25.77
CA THR A 31 -9.40 22.23 -24.79
C THR A 31 -9.60 21.15 -23.69
N SER A 32 -10.59 21.30 -22.79
CA SER A 32 -10.74 20.60 -21.49
C SER A 32 -12.23 20.63 -21.02
N ILE A 33 -12.75 20.07 -19.91
CA ILE A 33 -12.15 19.68 -18.60
C ILE A 33 -12.50 18.20 -18.16
N PRO A 34 -13.46 17.79 -17.26
CA PRO A 34 -13.30 16.50 -16.51
C PRO A 34 -14.50 15.51 -16.46
N ASN A 35 -14.27 14.26 -16.01
CA ASN A 35 -14.53 13.77 -14.63
C ASN A 35 -14.92 12.27 -14.49
N GLN A 36 -14.18 11.54 -13.64
CA GLN A 36 -14.60 10.40 -12.78
C GLN A 36 -15.59 9.32 -13.28
N ARG A 37 -15.07 8.16 -13.74
CA ARG A 37 -15.65 6.80 -13.50
C ARG A 37 -14.78 5.57 -13.88
N GLY A 38 -13.47 5.72 -14.14
CA GLY A 38 -12.72 4.75 -14.95
C GLY A 38 -12.07 3.53 -14.28
N GLU A 39 -11.58 3.63 -13.04
CA GLU A 39 -10.37 2.86 -12.64
C GLU A 39 -10.53 1.33 -12.57
N VAL A 40 -11.68 0.79 -12.14
CA VAL A 40 -11.90 -0.67 -12.12
C VAL A 40 -12.17 -1.23 -13.51
N PHE A 41 -12.85 -0.47 -14.37
CA PHE A 41 -13.19 -0.89 -15.74
C PHE A 41 -11.94 -0.93 -16.62
N HIS A 42 -11.07 0.07 -16.48
CA HIS A 42 -9.87 0.22 -17.31
C HIS A 42 -8.84 -0.91 -17.10
N TYR A 43 -8.73 -1.42 -15.87
CA TYR A 43 -7.83 -2.53 -15.55
C TYR A 43 -8.28 -3.85 -16.20
N LEU A 44 -9.57 -4.16 -16.14
CA LEU A 44 -10.14 -5.38 -16.74
C LEU A 44 -10.17 -5.33 -18.27
N GLN A 45 -10.49 -4.17 -18.87
CA GLN A 45 -10.39 -4.00 -20.33
C GLN A 45 -8.97 -4.26 -20.84
N ASN A 46 -7.94 -3.68 -20.20
CA ASN A 46 -6.56 -3.81 -20.66
C ASN A 46 -6.05 -5.26 -20.65
N GLN A 47 -6.49 -6.09 -19.70
CA GLN A 47 -6.11 -7.51 -19.63
C GLN A 47 -6.82 -8.37 -20.68
N LEU A 48 -8.10 -8.11 -20.98
CA LEU A 48 -8.87 -8.85 -21.99
C LEU A 48 -8.47 -8.47 -23.42
N LEU A 49 -8.15 -7.19 -23.67
CA LEU A 49 -7.78 -6.70 -25.01
C LEU A 49 -6.44 -7.24 -25.51
N GLY A 50 -5.46 -7.44 -24.63
CA GLY A 50 -4.08 -7.78 -25.02
C GLY A 50 -3.94 -9.05 -25.88
N ARG A 51 -4.73 -10.10 -25.59
CA ARG A 51 -4.70 -11.34 -26.40
C ARG A 51 -5.46 -11.18 -27.72
N TYR A 52 -6.63 -10.55 -27.67
CA TYR A 52 -7.53 -10.39 -28.82
C TYR A 52 -6.97 -9.43 -29.88
N GLN A 53 -6.25 -8.37 -29.46
CA GLN A 53 -5.66 -7.39 -30.37
C GLN A 53 -4.52 -7.99 -31.22
N LEU A 54 -3.68 -8.86 -30.65
CA LEU A 54 -2.58 -9.49 -31.37
C LEU A 54 -3.08 -10.53 -32.40
N GLU A 55 -4.09 -11.33 -32.05
CA GLU A 55 -4.75 -12.25 -32.99
C GLU A 55 -5.53 -11.50 -34.09
N LEU A 56 -6.04 -10.29 -33.83
CA LEU A 56 -6.65 -9.44 -34.86
C LEU A 56 -5.60 -8.92 -35.87
N LEU A 57 -4.45 -8.46 -35.37
CA LEU A 57 -3.39 -7.87 -36.19
C LEU A 57 -2.77 -8.88 -37.17
N SER A 58 -2.52 -10.12 -36.73
CA SER A 58 -1.94 -11.16 -37.58
C SER A 58 -2.90 -11.66 -38.67
N ASN A 59 -4.20 -11.73 -38.38
CA ASN A 59 -5.18 -12.36 -39.27
C ASN A 59 -5.91 -11.37 -40.22
N VAL A 60 -6.04 -10.09 -39.86
CA VAL A 60 -6.82 -9.11 -40.65
C VAL A 60 -5.96 -8.32 -41.64
N LEU A 61 -4.73 -7.94 -41.27
CA LEU A 61 -3.87 -7.09 -42.11
C LEU A 61 -3.45 -7.72 -43.46
N PRO A 62 -3.13 -9.04 -43.54
CA PRO A 62 -2.87 -9.69 -44.83
C PRO A 62 -4.06 -9.64 -45.79
N GLY A 63 -5.30 -9.72 -45.26
CA GLY A 63 -6.54 -9.59 -46.03
C GLY A 63 -6.80 -8.18 -46.58
N LEU A 64 -6.04 -7.18 -46.13
CA LEU A 64 -6.11 -5.79 -46.59
C LEU A 64 -4.92 -5.40 -47.49
N GLY A 65 -4.04 -6.36 -47.83
CA GLY A 65 -2.89 -6.12 -48.71
C GLY A 65 -1.72 -5.36 -48.06
N ILE A 66 -1.66 -5.32 -46.72
CA ILE A 66 -0.59 -4.67 -45.96
C ILE A 66 0.39 -5.77 -45.50
N ASP A 67 1.58 -5.82 -46.11
CA ASP A 67 2.66 -6.72 -45.68
C ASP A 67 3.32 -6.18 -44.40
N VAL A 68 3.32 -6.99 -43.34
CA VAL A 68 3.86 -6.63 -42.02
C VAL A 68 5.00 -7.58 -41.70
N ARG A 69 6.23 -7.11 -41.92
CA ARG A 69 7.44 -7.82 -41.48
C ARG A 69 7.87 -7.35 -40.10
N ILE A 70 8.04 -8.31 -39.20
CA ILE A 70 8.64 -8.13 -37.89
C ILE A 70 10.04 -8.75 -37.97
N ASP A 71 11.06 -7.92 -38.24
CA ASP A 71 12.46 -8.35 -38.18
C ASP A 71 12.91 -8.38 -36.71
N GLY A 72 12.88 -9.57 -36.11
CA GLY A 72 13.27 -9.82 -34.72
C GLY A 72 13.33 -11.33 -34.43
N ASP A 73 14.54 -11.88 -34.39
CA ASP A 73 14.79 -13.32 -34.24
C ASP A 73 14.76 -13.74 -32.75
N ASP A 74 13.56 -13.92 -32.19
CA ASP A 74 13.41 -14.26 -30.76
C ASP A 74 12.15 -15.12 -30.45
N SER A 75 12.01 -16.23 -31.18
CA SER A 75 10.83 -17.12 -31.11
C SER A 75 10.59 -17.82 -29.76
N GLU A 76 11.56 -17.86 -28.83
CA GLU A 76 11.36 -18.34 -27.45
C GLU A 76 10.47 -17.42 -26.58
N SER A 77 10.15 -16.21 -27.05
CA SER A 77 9.49 -15.19 -26.24
C SER A 77 8.02 -15.48 -25.89
N PHE A 78 7.28 -16.22 -26.73
CA PHE A 78 5.83 -16.36 -26.58
C PHE A 78 5.39 -17.29 -25.43
N ASP A 79 6.01 -18.47 -25.26
CA ASP A 79 5.62 -19.45 -24.23
C ASP A 79 5.90 -18.96 -22.79
N ARG A 80 6.75 -17.94 -22.62
CA ARG A 80 7.01 -17.32 -21.32
C ARG A 80 5.89 -16.39 -20.84
N ILE A 81 5.00 -15.93 -21.71
CA ILE A 81 4.02 -14.87 -21.39
C ILE A 81 2.73 -15.43 -20.74
N LEU A 82 2.33 -16.68 -21.01
CA LEU A 82 1.01 -17.21 -20.60
C LEU A 82 1.04 -18.61 -19.94
N ASN A 83 1.87 -18.80 -18.92
CA ASN A 83 1.71 -19.92 -17.97
C ASN A 83 0.62 -19.61 -16.92
N LEU A 84 -0.65 -19.52 -17.35
CA LEU A 84 -1.79 -19.38 -16.46
C LEU A 84 -2.17 -20.75 -15.84
N PRO A 85 -2.21 -20.91 -14.50
CA PRO A 85 -2.57 -22.18 -13.87
C PRO A 85 -4.07 -22.49 -14.06
N LYS A 86 -4.42 -23.78 -14.03
CA LYS A 86 -5.80 -24.26 -14.29
C LYS A 86 -6.90 -23.54 -13.49
N ALA A 87 -6.65 -23.20 -12.23
CA ALA A 87 -7.60 -22.46 -11.40
C ALA A 87 -7.92 -21.04 -11.94
N SER A 88 -7.00 -20.41 -12.68
CA SER A 88 -7.26 -19.14 -13.36
C SER A 88 -8.24 -19.29 -14.52
N LEU A 89 -8.15 -20.39 -15.27
CA LEU A 89 -9.12 -20.72 -16.32
C LEU A 89 -10.49 -21.01 -15.71
N GLU A 90 -10.54 -21.84 -14.67
CA GLU A 90 -11.78 -22.18 -13.94
C GLU A 90 -12.45 -20.94 -13.32
N VAL A 91 -11.68 -19.95 -12.84
CA VAL A 91 -12.22 -18.65 -12.38
C VAL A 91 -12.75 -17.80 -13.54
N ILE A 92 -12.07 -17.77 -14.69
CA ILE A 92 -12.55 -17.05 -15.89
C ILE A 92 -13.81 -17.70 -16.44
N GLU A 93 -13.88 -19.03 -16.51
CA GLU A 93 -15.07 -19.78 -16.91
C GLU A 93 -16.26 -19.48 -15.99
N ASN A 94 -16.06 -19.51 -14.66
CA ASN A 94 -17.11 -19.15 -13.70
C ASN A 94 -17.55 -17.67 -13.82
N LEU A 95 -16.65 -16.73 -14.14
CA LEU A 95 -16.99 -15.33 -14.39
C LEU A 95 -17.81 -15.11 -15.67
N LEU A 96 -17.69 -16.00 -16.67
CA LEU A 96 -18.40 -15.89 -17.95
C LEU A 96 -19.82 -16.48 -17.92
N LYS A 97 -20.15 -17.34 -16.95
CA LYS A 97 -21.45 -18.06 -16.88
C LYS A 97 -22.70 -17.17 -16.84
N ASP A 98 -22.57 -15.96 -16.30
CA ASP A 98 -23.67 -14.99 -16.18
C ASP A 98 -23.63 -13.89 -17.27
N THR A 99 -22.75 -14.04 -18.27
CA THR A 99 -22.55 -13.04 -19.33
C THR A 99 -23.52 -13.25 -20.49
N VAL A 100 -24.00 -12.15 -21.08
CA VAL A 100 -24.91 -12.15 -22.24
C VAL A 100 -24.28 -11.38 -23.40
N ILE A 101 -24.15 -12.00 -24.57
CA ILE A 101 -23.72 -11.35 -25.82
C ILE A 101 -24.87 -11.35 -26.82
N GLY A 102 -25.21 -10.18 -27.37
CA GLY A 102 -26.25 -10.06 -28.40
C GLY A 102 -27.64 -10.56 -27.98
N GLY A 103 -27.94 -10.54 -26.67
CA GLY A 103 -29.18 -11.08 -26.10
C GLY A 103 -29.21 -12.61 -25.93
N LYS A 104 -28.11 -13.32 -26.17
CA LYS A 104 -27.97 -14.77 -25.93
C LYS A 104 -27.12 -15.02 -24.67
N PHE A 105 -27.60 -15.88 -23.78
CA PHE A 105 -26.95 -16.21 -22.51
C PHE A 105 -25.79 -17.21 -22.70
N ILE A 106 -24.64 -16.93 -22.11
CA ILE A 106 -23.43 -17.77 -22.18
C ILE A 106 -23.41 -18.70 -20.96
N GLY A 107 -24.24 -19.75 -21.00
CA GLY A 107 -24.13 -20.85 -20.05
C GLY A 107 -22.83 -21.64 -20.26
N ASP A 108 -22.63 -22.72 -19.49
CA ASP A 108 -21.45 -23.61 -19.53
C ASP A 108 -21.15 -24.15 -20.94
N THR A 109 -20.38 -23.39 -21.71
CA THR A 109 -20.10 -23.61 -23.14
C THR A 109 -18.67 -23.17 -23.47
N GLY A 110 -17.95 -24.01 -24.23
CA GLY A 110 -16.54 -23.78 -24.55
C GLY A 110 -16.28 -22.63 -25.53
N SER A 111 -15.00 -22.25 -25.65
CA SER A 111 -14.46 -21.15 -26.47
C SER A 111 -15.11 -20.96 -27.83
N ASP A 112 -15.38 -22.05 -28.53
CA ASP A 112 -15.79 -22.04 -29.93
C ASP A 112 -17.24 -21.55 -30.09
N THR A 113 -18.08 -21.74 -29.06
CA THR A 113 -19.43 -21.19 -29.01
C THR A 113 -19.39 -19.69 -28.72
N LEU A 114 -18.54 -19.27 -27.77
CA LEU A 114 -18.32 -17.86 -27.44
C LEU A 114 -17.80 -17.07 -28.65
N ASN A 115 -16.78 -17.59 -29.33
CA ASN A 115 -16.21 -16.99 -30.54
C ASN A 115 -17.27 -16.85 -31.65
N ARG A 116 -18.15 -17.84 -31.85
CA ARG A 116 -19.22 -17.78 -32.84
C ARG A 116 -20.27 -16.71 -32.49
N LEU A 117 -20.60 -16.53 -31.21
CA LEU A 117 -21.52 -15.48 -30.74
C LEU A 117 -20.92 -14.07 -30.89
N VAL A 118 -19.63 -13.90 -30.62
CA VAL A 118 -18.90 -12.65 -30.86
C VAL A 118 -18.91 -12.29 -32.36
N GLN A 119 -18.64 -13.25 -33.25
CA GLN A 119 -18.67 -13.03 -34.70
C GLN A 119 -20.09 -12.76 -35.23
N GLU A 120 -21.14 -13.40 -34.67
CA GLU A 120 -22.53 -13.03 -34.95
C GLU A 120 -22.83 -11.60 -34.51
N ALA A 121 -22.41 -11.17 -33.31
CA ALA A 121 -22.67 -9.81 -32.81
C ALA A 121 -21.98 -8.73 -33.66
N VAL A 122 -20.70 -8.93 -33.99
CA VAL A 122 -19.91 -8.00 -34.81
C VAL A 122 -20.44 -7.93 -36.25
N SER A 123 -20.84 -9.06 -36.85
CA SER A 123 -21.41 -9.05 -38.22
C SER A 123 -22.78 -8.37 -38.31
N ASN A 124 -23.53 -8.31 -37.21
CA ASN A 124 -24.77 -7.54 -37.09
C ASN A 124 -24.55 -6.06 -36.66
N GLY A 125 -23.30 -5.59 -36.59
CA GLY A 125 -22.97 -4.19 -36.31
C GLY A 125 -23.14 -3.74 -34.85
N ILE A 126 -23.19 -4.68 -33.89
CA ILE A 126 -23.28 -4.35 -32.47
C ILE A 126 -21.94 -3.75 -31.99
N PRO A 127 -21.92 -2.56 -31.35
CA PRO A 127 -20.71 -1.97 -30.81
C PRO A 127 -20.09 -2.83 -29.69
N LEU A 128 -18.76 -2.91 -29.64
CA LEU A 128 -18.01 -3.60 -28.58
C LEU A 128 -18.31 -3.08 -27.16
N THR A 129 -18.75 -1.82 -27.04
CA THR A 129 -19.21 -1.21 -25.78
C THR A 129 -20.52 -1.80 -25.27
N ASP A 130 -21.33 -2.36 -26.16
CA ASP A 130 -22.73 -2.74 -25.93
C ASP A 130 -22.87 -4.28 -25.90
N MET A 131 -21.77 -5.02 -26.09
CA MET A 131 -21.74 -6.48 -26.15
C MET A 131 -21.86 -7.18 -24.80
N PHE A 132 -21.77 -6.47 -23.66
CA PHE A 132 -21.67 -7.06 -22.33
C PHE A 132 -22.59 -6.37 -21.30
N GLU A 133 -23.80 -6.89 -21.09
CA GLU A 133 -24.58 -6.62 -19.86
C GLU A 133 -24.30 -7.70 -18.81
N ILE A 134 -24.09 -7.29 -17.56
CA ILE A 134 -24.19 -8.14 -16.36
C ILE A 134 -25.50 -7.76 -15.65
N ARG A 135 -26.32 -8.74 -15.27
CA ARG A 135 -27.57 -8.52 -14.52
C ARG A 135 -27.52 -9.07 -13.10
N ASP A 136 -28.47 -8.61 -12.30
CA ASP A 136 -28.80 -9.05 -10.95
C ASP A 136 -27.71 -8.89 -9.87
N VAL A 137 -27.30 -7.63 -9.64
CA VAL A 137 -26.86 -7.20 -8.31
C VAL A 137 -28.09 -7.16 -7.37
N PRO A 138 -28.08 -7.85 -6.21
CA PRO A 138 -29.22 -7.84 -5.28
C PRO A 138 -29.60 -6.44 -4.78
N LYS A 139 -30.89 -6.10 -4.85
CA LYS A 139 -31.43 -4.80 -4.40
C LYS A 139 -31.41 -4.68 -2.87
N PHE A 140 -30.36 -4.08 -2.32
CA PHE A 140 -30.39 -3.57 -0.95
C PHE A 140 -31.36 -2.37 -0.84
N SER A 141 -32.41 -2.53 -0.04
CA SER A 141 -33.38 -1.47 0.22
C SER A 141 -32.85 -0.46 1.23
N TRP A 142 -32.54 0.75 0.79
CA TRP A 142 -32.22 1.87 1.67
C TRP A 142 -33.49 2.42 2.32
N THR A 143 -33.67 2.18 3.62
CA THR A 143 -34.77 2.78 4.39
C THR A 143 -34.47 4.26 4.66
N THR A 144 -35.17 5.16 3.95
CA THR A 144 -34.93 6.60 4.05
C THR A 144 -35.26 7.16 5.44
N VAL A 145 -34.22 7.43 6.24
CA VAL A 145 -34.37 8.23 7.47
C VAL A 145 -34.52 9.70 7.06
N VAL A 146 -35.75 10.20 7.10
CA VAL A 146 -36.06 11.60 6.82
C VAL A 146 -35.50 12.49 7.93
N THR A 147 -34.49 13.29 7.61
CA THR A 147 -33.96 14.31 8.51
C THR A 147 -34.89 15.53 8.55
N THR A 148 -35.50 15.79 9.70
CA THR A 148 -36.22 17.04 9.94
C THR A 148 -35.24 18.20 10.19
N PRO A 149 -35.56 19.45 9.80
CA PRO A 149 -34.61 20.57 9.94
C PRO A 149 -34.48 20.99 11.41
N MET A 150 -33.25 21.04 11.93
CA MET A 150 -32.99 21.59 13.28
C MET A 150 -32.77 23.11 13.25
N ASN A 151 -33.24 23.76 14.32
CA ASN A 151 -33.44 25.20 14.45
C ASN A 151 -32.12 25.94 14.79
N PRO A 152 -31.75 27.06 14.15
CA PRO A 152 -30.44 27.69 14.33
C PRO A 152 -30.34 28.54 15.61
N LYS A 153 -30.20 27.89 16.77
CA LYS A 153 -29.77 28.53 18.03
C LYS A 153 -28.93 27.57 18.89
N PHE A 154 -27.61 27.75 18.89
CA PHE A 154 -26.73 27.59 20.07
C PHE A 154 -25.34 28.14 19.74
N SER A 155 -25.08 29.38 20.13
CA SER A 155 -23.85 30.11 19.81
C SER A 155 -23.31 30.88 21.01
N THR A 156 -22.75 30.15 21.98
CA THR A 156 -21.87 30.65 23.05
C THR A 156 -21.11 29.49 23.70
N GLU A 157 -20.03 29.79 24.43
CA GLU A 157 -19.33 28.87 25.36
C GLU A 157 -18.59 27.65 24.78
N ILE A 158 -17.65 27.91 23.86
CA ILE A 158 -16.31 27.31 24.01
C ILE A 158 -15.28 28.45 24.00
N SER A 159 -14.80 28.80 25.20
CA SER A 159 -13.59 29.61 25.38
C SER A 159 -12.63 28.84 26.30
N THR A 160 -11.35 29.20 26.29
CA THR A 160 -10.27 28.50 27.02
C THR A 160 -10.03 27.03 26.64
N ILE A 161 -9.45 26.82 25.45
CA ILE A 161 -8.04 26.39 25.30
C ILE A 161 -7.63 26.74 23.87
N SER A 162 -6.75 27.74 23.73
CA SER A 162 -6.31 28.28 22.44
C SER A 162 -4.79 28.14 22.27
N THR A 163 -4.30 26.91 22.24
CA THR A 163 -3.00 26.63 21.62
C THR A 163 -3.12 26.91 20.13
N ILE A 164 -2.25 27.78 19.61
CA ILE A 164 -2.49 28.47 18.33
C ILE A 164 -2.21 27.54 17.14
N SER A 165 -3.21 26.76 16.75
CA SER A 165 -3.31 26.19 15.40
C SER A 165 -3.67 27.31 14.43
N LYS A 166 -2.65 27.94 13.82
CA LYS A 166 -2.89 28.77 12.63
C LYS A 166 -3.41 27.86 11.53
N SER A 167 -4.52 28.23 10.89
CA SER A 167 -4.90 27.63 9.62
C SER A 167 -3.71 27.72 8.65
N PRO A 168 -3.42 26.67 7.87
CA PRO A 168 -2.30 26.70 6.94
C PRO A 168 -2.47 27.88 5.99
N LYS A 169 -1.38 28.63 5.77
CA LYS A 169 -1.33 29.66 4.73
C LYS A 169 -1.68 28.98 3.40
N LYS A 170 -2.38 29.68 2.52
CA LYS A 170 -2.84 29.14 1.23
C LYS A 170 -1.78 29.37 0.14
N ARG A 171 -0.56 28.86 0.32
CA ARG A 171 0.52 28.90 -0.68
C ARG A 171 0.45 27.63 -1.52
N ASN A 172 0.70 27.75 -2.82
CA ASN A 172 0.96 26.59 -3.65
C ASN A 172 2.38 26.11 -3.39
N VAL A 173 2.51 24.86 -2.96
CA VAL A 173 3.77 24.18 -2.62
C VAL A 173 4.04 23.07 -3.63
N THR A 174 5.27 22.99 -4.12
CA THR A 174 5.74 21.91 -5.01
C THR A 174 6.79 21.07 -4.28
N ILE A 175 6.51 19.79 -4.06
CA ILE A 175 7.45 18.82 -3.49
C ILE A 175 7.95 17.94 -4.63
N TYR A 176 9.24 18.05 -4.94
CA TYR A 176 9.88 17.19 -5.94
C TYR A 176 10.26 15.86 -5.31
N ALA A 177 9.64 14.78 -5.77
CA ALA A 177 10.02 13.42 -5.46
C ALA A 177 11.20 13.03 -6.37
N ALA A 178 12.41 13.06 -5.81
CA ALA A 178 13.64 12.85 -6.57
C ALA A 178 13.92 11.38 -6.91
N THR A 179 13.21 10.44 -6.26
CA THR A 179 13.29 9.00 -6.49
C THR A 179 11.89 8.44 -6.80
N THR A 180 11.86 7.19 -7.26
CA THR A 180 10.68 6.33 -7.16
C THR A 180 10.42 5.88 -5.70
N TYR A 181 9.32 5.19 -5.45
CA TYR A 181 9.06 4.40 -4.25
C TYR A 181 8.88 2.94 -4.66
N TYR A 182 9.91 2.11 -4.48
CA TYR A 182 9.98 0.74 -5.01
C TYR A 182 9.67 0.67 -6.53
N HIS A 183 10.24 1.62 -7.29
CA HIS A 183 10.04 1.83 -8.73
C HIS A 183 8.69 2.47 -9.15
N ASP A 184 7.71 2.61 -8.24
CA ASP A 184 6.49 3.38 -8.50
C ASP A 184 6.72 4.90 -8.46
N LEU A 185 5.92 5.65 -9.24
CA LEU A 185 5.92 7.11 -9.24
C LEU A 185 5.14 7.70 -8.06
N ILE A 186 5.69 8.74 -7.46
CA ILE A 186 5.18 9.40 -6.25
C ILE A 186 4.39 10.65 -6.64
N ASN A 187 3.08 10.63 -6.39
CA ASN A 187 2.14 11.71 -6.72
C ASN A 187 1.30 12.15 -5.50
N SER A 188 0.65 13.32 -5.60
CA SER A 188 -0.18 13.88 -4.53
C SER A 188 -1.33 12.95 -4.10
N ASP A 189 -1.90 12.18 -5.03
CA ASP A 189 -3.05 11.33 -4.71
C ASP A 189 -2.68 10.14 -3.83
N PHE A 190 -1.53 9.52 -4.11
CA PHE A 190 -0.98 8.40 -3.35
C PHE A 190 -0.53 8.81 -1.93
N VAL A 191 0.25 9.90 -1.81
CA VAL A 191 0.90 10.26 -0.53
C VAL A 191 0.08 11.19 0.35
N LEU A 192 -0.79 12.04 -0.23
CA LEU A 192 -1.70 12.90 0.55
C LEU A 192 -3.09 12.26 0.75
N ARG A 193 -3.20 10.94 0.60
CA ARG A 193 -4.44 10.16 0.79
C ARG A 193 -5.08 10.32 2.20
N ARG A 194 -4.30 10.72 3.20
CA ARG A 194 -4.76 11.01 4.58
C ARG A 194 -4.89 12.49 4.92
N CYS A 195 -4.70 13.35 3.93
CA CYS A 195 -4.87 14.79 4.03
C CYS A 195 -5.33 15.36 2.66
N PRO A 196 -6.49 14.91 2.14
CA PRO A 196 -6.97 15.33 0.82
C PRO A 196 -7.18 16.84 0.72
N GLU A 197 -7.43 17.53 1.84
CA GLU A 197 -7.52 19.00 1.91
C GLU A 197 -6.22 19.72 1.54
N LEU A 198 -5.09 19.03 1.55
CA LEU A 198 -3.81 19.58 1.13
C LEU A 198 -3.55 19.42 -0.37
N LYS A 199 -4.28 18.56 -1.08
CA LYS A 199 -4.06 18.32 -2.53
C LYS A 199 -4.29 19.58 -3.37
N GLU A 200 -5.18 20.47 -2.93
CA GLU A 200 -5.41 21.79 -3.54
C GLU A 200 -4.17 22.71 -3.50
N PHE A 201 -3.28 22.50 -2.52
CA PHE A 201 -2.17 23.41 -2.20
C PHE A 201 -0.78 22.73 -2.27
N CYS A 202 -0.70 21.41 -2.43
CA CYS A 202 0.55 20.63 -2.48
C CYS A 202 0.58 19.68 -3.69
N LYS A 203 1.43 20.04 -4.66
CA LYS A 203 1.81 19.21 -5.81
C LYS A 203 3.03 18.35 -5.44
N VAL A 204 2.88 17.04 -5.46
CA VAL A 204 4.00 16.07 -5.39
C VAL A 204 4.25 15.52 -6.79
N THR A 205 5.51 15.54 -7.23
CA THR A 205 5.88 15.32 -8.65
C THR A 205 7.28 14.72 -8.81
N ASN A 206 7.43 13.74 -9.70
CA ASN A 206 8.75 13.24 -10.14
C ASN A 206 9.30 13.99 -11.38
N LYS A 207 8.54 14.92 -11.99
CA LYS A 207 8.93 15.55 -13.26
C LYS A 207 10.09 16.51 -13.03
N PHE A 208 11.25 16.23 -13.63
CA PHE A 208 12.48 17.03 -13.45
C PHE A 208 12.31 18.52 -13.79
N SER A 209 11.39 18.86 -14.70
CA SER A 209 10.99 20.25 -15.00
C SER A 209 10.45 21.04 -13.80
N ASP A 210 9.94 20.36 -12.78
CA ASP A 210 9.42 20.97 -11.56
C ASP A 210 10.52 21.18 -10.49
N ALA A 211 11.74 20.64 -10.68
CA ALA A 211 12.75 20.59 -9.63
C ALA A 211 13.34 21.96 -9.27
N ASP A 212 13.55 22.86 -10.24
CA ASP A 212 14.08 24.21 -9.94
C ASP A 212 13.08 25.07 -9.16
N THR A 213 11.78 24.86 -9.37
CA THR A 213 10.70 25.59 -8.69
C THR A 213 10.15 24.88 -7.45
N ALA A 214 10.78 23.77 -7.03
CA ALA A 214 10.37 22.99 -5.87
C ALA A 214 10.68 23.69 -4.53
N ASP A 215 9.74 23.59 -3.59
CA ASP A 215 9.87 24.01 -2.19
C ASP A 215 10.60 22.98 -1.33
N ALA A 216 10.62 21.71 -1.75
CA ALA A 216 11.31 20.62 -1.06
C ALA A 216 11.66 19.47 -2.00
N PHE A 217 12.69 18.71 -1.64
CA PHE A 217 13.12 17.50 -2.33
C PHE A 217 12.95 16.29 -1.41
N VAL A 218 12.24 15.25 -1.82
CA VAL A 218 12.12 14.00 -1.06
C VAL A 218 12.78 12.85 -1.82
N PHE A 219 13.61 12.10 -1.11
CA PHE A 219 14.31 10.91 -1.62
C PHE A 219 13.86 9.70 -0.78
N HIS A 220 13.38 8.64 -1.42
CA HIS A 220 13.19 7.33 -0.79
C HIS A 220 14.55 6.62 -0.68
N SER A 221 14.89 6.07 0.48
CA SER A 221 16.20 5.43 0.73
C SER A 221 16.50 4.30 -0.24
N ARG A 222 15.55 3.37 -0.44
CA ARG A 222 15.71 2.18 -1.30
C ARG A 222 16.13 2.53 -2.72
N ASN A 223 15.57 3.62 -3.23
CA ASN A 223 15.69 4.06 -4.62
C ASN A 223 16.67 5.24 -4.76
N PHE A 224 17.38 5.63 -3.70
CA PHE A 224 18.27 6.80 -3.72
C PHE A 224 19.34 6.70 -4.81
N TYR A 225 19.97 5.53 -4.98
CA TYR A 225 21.03 5.33 -5.96
C TYR A 225 20.56 5.26 -7.42
N GLU A 226 19.25 5.22 -7.68
CA GLU A 226 18.69 5.50 -9.03
C GLU A 226 19.02 6.94 -9.47
N THR A 227 19.22 7.86 -8.52
CA THR A 227 19.55 9.26 -8.80
C THR A 227 21.02 9.49 -9.16
N SER A 228 21.86 8.46 -9.31
CA SER A 228 23.30 8.59 -9.58
C SER A 228 23.63 9.58 -10.71
N HIS A 229 22.84 9.60 -11.79
CA HIS A 229 22.99 10.52 -12.92
C HIS A 229 22.34 11.90 -12.72
N THR A 230 21.26 12.00 -11.93
CA THR A 230 20.50 13.26 -11.72
C THR A 230 20.98 14.05 -10.51
N LEU A 231 21.45 13.38 -9.45
CA LEU A 231 21.93 13.94 -8.19
C LEU A 231 23.01 15.05 -8.37
N PRO A 232 23.96 14.98 -9.31
CA PRO A 232 24.86 16.10 -9.60
C PRO A 232 24.12 17.33 -10.12
N LEU A 233 23.13 17.15 -11.00
CA LEU A 233 22.30 18.24 -11.52
C LEU A 233 21.43 18.84 -10.41
N LEU A 234 20.84 18.00 -9.56
CA LEU A 234 20.06 18.45 -8.40
C LEU A 234 20.91 19.23 -7.40
N LYS A 235 22.17 18.81 -7.16
CA LYS A 235 23.12 19.56 -6.33
C LYS A 235 23.43 20.94 -6.90
N ASN A 236 23.51 21.09 -8.23
CA ASN A 236 23.77 22.37 -8.89
C ASN A 236 22.61 23.38 -8.76
N ILE A 237 21.35 22.92 -8.69
CA ILE A 237 20.17 23.79 -8.51
C ILE A 237 19.77 23.97 -7.03
N ARG A 238 20.54 23.42 -6.08
CA ARG A 238 20.17 23.38 -4.66
C ARG A 238 20.16 24.78 -4.04
N LYS A 239 19.02 25.17 -3.46
CA LYS A 239 18.80 26.46 -2.80
C LYS A 239 18.84 26.30 -1.27
N PRO A 240 19.49 27.20 -0.49
CA PRO A 240 19.62 27.04 0.97
C PRO A 240 18.31 26.99 1.76
N ASP A 241 17.23 27.55 1.21
CA ASP A 241 15.88 27.54 1.79
C ASP A 241 14.98 26.40 1.25
N VAL A 242 15.52 25.51 0.42
CA VAL A 242 14.79 24.37 -0.15
C VAL A 242 15.31 23.07 0.49
N PRO A 243 14.64 22.56 1.54
CA PRO A 243 15.08 21.39 2.29
C PRO A 243 15.07 20.11 1.46
N TRP A 244 16.08 19.27 1.67
CA TRP A 244 16.15 17.90 1.17
C TRP A 244 15.83 16.92 2.30
N ILE A 245 14.95 15.95 2.03
CA ILE A 245 14.39 15.02 3.01
C ILE A 245 14.68 13.58 2.60
N ILE A 246 15.22 12.79 3.53
CA ILE A 246 15.32 11.33 3.39
C ILE A 246 14.05 10.67 3.97
N TRP A 247 13.37 9.86 3.17
CA TRP A 247 12.19 9.08 3.54
C TRP A 247 12.55 7.59 3.57
N ASN A 248 12.26 6.94 4.70
CA ASN A 248 12.52 5.51 4.89
C ASN A 248 11.53 4.93 5.92
N ILE A 249 10.99 3.75 5.66
CA ILE A 249 10.17 3.01 6.64
C ILE A 249 10.90 1.80 7.24
N GLU A 250 12.00 1.32 6.64
CA GLU A 250 12.70 0.10 7.03
C GLU A 250 13.73 0.28 8.15
N SER A 251 14.07 -0.82 8.82
CA SER A 251 15.01 -0.82 9.95
C SER A 251 16.47 -0.61 9.50
N PRO A 252 17.36 -0.04 10.35
CA PRO A 252 18.80 0.04 10.07
C PRO A 252 19.49 -1.30 9.79
N SER A 253 18.98 -2.41 10.36
CA SER A 253 19.50 -3.76 10.14
C SER A 253 18.99 -4.40 8.84
N HIS A 254 17.93 -3.86 8.22
CA HIS A 254 17.44 -4.30 6.92
C HIS A 254 17.86 -3.36 5.78
N GLU A 255 17.96 -2.05 6.07
CA GLU A 255 18.32 -1.01 5.12
C GLU A 255 19.18 0.10 5.76
N LYS A 256 20.33 0.36 5.15
CA LYS A 256 21.18 1.51 5.48
C LYS A 256 20.69 2.74 4.70
N LEU A 257 20.62 3.89 5.38
CA LEU A 257 20.40 5.16 4.69
C LEU A 257 21.65 5.56 3.88
N PRO A 258 21.50 6.43 2.85
CA PRO A 258 22.65 6.91 2.08
C PRO A 258 23.66 7.67 2.93
N GLY A 259 24.95 7.39 2.75
CA GLY A 259 26.07 7.94 3.55
C GLY A 259 26.51 9.35 3.16
N GLU A 260 25.78 10.04 2.28
CA GLU A 260 26.13 11.35 1.73
C GLU A 260 26.07 12.45 2.80
N LYS A 261 27.24 12.80 3.33
CA LYS A 261 27.37 13.77 4.41
C LYS A 261 26.79 15.15 4.08
N ASN A 262 26.08 15.73 5.04
CA ASN A 262 25.40 17.03 4.93
C ASN A 262 24.40 17.14 3.74
N LEU A 263 23.98 16.01 3.16
CA LEU A 263 23.07 16.04 2.01
C LEU A 263 21.61 16.30 2.41
N PHE A 264 21.17 15.85 3.59
CA PHE A 264 19.79 15.97 4.03
C PHE A 264 19.62 17.06 5.08
N ASN A 265 18.52 17.80 4.98
CA ASN A 265 18.10 18.82 5.93
C ASN A 265 17.18 18.21 6.99
N TRP A 266 16.21 17.40 6.56
CA TRP A 266 15.20 16.80 7.43
C TRP A 266 15.09 15.28 7.23
N THR A 267 14.56 14.57 8.23
CA THR A 267 14.32 13.12 8.17
C THR A 267 12.83 12.79 8.28
N MET A 268 12.41 11.80 7.51
CA MET A 268 11.05 11.25 7.51
C MET A 268 11.13 9.74 7.69
N THR A 269 11.36 9.26 8.92
CA THR A 269 11.44 7.83 9.21
C THR A 269 10.49 7.37 10.31
N TYR A 270 10.47 6.08 10.59
CA TYR A 270 9.69 5.50 11.69
C TYR A 270 10.19 5.95 13.08
N LYS A 271 11.45 6.43 13.22
CA LYS A 271 12.02 6.87 14.50
C LYS A 271 11.25 8.09 15.04
N ARG A 272 10.93 8.12 16.34
CA ARG A 272 10.15 9.22 16.97
C ARG A 272 10.87 10.58 16.97
N ASP A 273 12.18 10.62 16.78
CA ASP A 273 13.00 11.83 16.68
C ASP A 273 13.19 12.36 15.24
N SER A 274 12.43 11.83 14.27
CA SER A 274 12.38 12.33 12.90
C SER A 274 11.68 13.70 12.81
N ASP A 275 12.04 14.53 11.83
CA ASP A 275 11.32 15.79 11.54
C ASP A 275 9.87 15.57 11.11
N PHE A 276 9.59 14.40 10.51
CA PHE A 276 8.29 13.94 10.05
C PHE A 276 8.10 12.44 10.36
N SER A 277 6.89 12.03 10.73
CA SER A 277 6.59 10.66 11.16
C SER A 277 6.26 9.75 9.98
N ALA A 278 7.19 8.86 9.61
CA ALA A 278 6.92 7.73 8.71
C ALA A 278 6.64 6.41 9.48
N ARG A 279 6.01 6.50 10.65
CA ARG A 279 5.53 5.34 11.42
C ARG A 279 4.38 4.62 10.69
N TYR A 280 4.33 3.30 10.83
CA TYR A 280 3.30 2.46 10.21
C TYR A 280 1.90 2.69 10.77
N GLY A 281 1.77 3.08 12.04
CA GLY A 281 0.50 3.43 12.66
C GLY A 281 0.62 4.09 14.03
N ALA A 282 -0.54 4.38 14.62
CA ALA A 282 -0.71 4.90 15.98
C ALA A 282 -2.08 4.47 16.54
N LEU A 283 -2.29 4.65 17.86
CA LEU A 283 -3.63 4.69 18.43
C LEU A 283 -4.12 6.15 18.54
N GLU A 284 -5.39 6.36 18.21
CA GLU A 284 -6.10 7.61 18.47
C GLU A 284 -7.22 7.36 19.48
N LYS A 285 -7.28 8.19 20.54
CA LYS A 285 -8.32 8.10 21.55
C LYS A 285 -9.66 8.62 21.00
N LEU A 286 -10.72 7.87 21.21
CA LEU A 286 -12.06 8.23 20.77
C LEU A 286 -12.66 9.34 21.66
N ASN A 287 -13.38 10.29 21.05
CA ASN A 287 -14.11 11.35 21.76
C ASN A 287 -15.27 10.81 22.62
N LYS A 288 -15.74 9.59 22.33
CA LYS A 288 -16.74 8.83 23.10
C LYS A 288 -16.39 7.34 23.00
N THR A 289 -16.57 6.60 24.08
CA THR A 289 -16.38 5.15 24.12
C THR A 289 -17.29 4.45 23.10
N SER A 290 -16.72 3.56 22.30
CA SER A 290 -17.36 2.78 21.24
C SER A 290 -18.10 1.56 21.79
N ASN A 291 -19.30 1.31 21.28
CA ASN A 291 -20.11 0.14 21.61
C ASN A 291 -19.69 -1.08 20.76
N ILE A 292 -18.42 -1.49 20.88
CA ILE A 292 -17.87 -2.64 20.16
C ILE A 292 -18.27 -3.97 20.81
N SER A 293 -18.82 -4.89 20.01
CA SER A 293 -19.14 -6.24 20.45
C SER A 293 -17.86 -7.08 20.59
N LEU A 294 -17.35 -7.21 21.82
CA LEU A 294 -16.22 -8.11 22.09
C LEU A 294 -16.61 -9.59 21.87
N GLU A 295 -17.90 -9.92 22.03
CA GLU A 295 -18.43 -11.26 21.80
C GLU A 295 -18.38 -11.67 20.32
N GLU A 296 -18.56 -10.70 19.42
CA GLU A 296 -18.36 -10.88 17.97
C GLU A 296 -16.88 -11.14 17.66
N ILE A 297 -15.94 -10.51 18.37
CA ILE A 297 -14.50 -10.77 18.19
C ILE A 297 -14.17 -12.24 18.52
N TRP A 298 -14.80 -12.84 19.53
CA TRP A 298 -14.59 -14.26 19.86
C TRP A 298 -15.26 -15.23 18.87
N SER A 299 -16.38 -14.85 18.25
CA SER A 299 -17.17 -15.78 17.41
C SER A 299 -16.38 -16.33 16.21
N PHE A 300 -15.43 -15.55 15.69
CA PHE A 300 -14.54 -15.96 14.59
C PHE A 300 -13.19 -16.54 15.04
N LYS A 301 -13.00 -16.91 16.32
CA LYS A 301 -11.71 -17.39 16.87
C LYS A 301 -11.65 -18.89 17.11
N ASN A 302 -11.35 -19.66 16.05
CA ASN A 302 -11.24 -21.11 16.10
C ASN A 302 -9.80 -21.67 16.04
N LYS A 303 -8.77 -20.84 15.82
CA LYS A 303 -7.35 -21.25 15.83
C LYS A 303 -6.53 -20.51 16.89
N THR A 304 -5.42 -21.11 17.32
CA THR A 304 -4.55 -20.55 18.38
C THR A 304 -3.66 -19.42 17.87
N ALA A 305 -2.47 -19.70 17.30
CA ALA A 305 -1.54 -18.66 16.84
C ALA A 305 -1.14 -18.79 15.36
N THR A 306 -0.55 -17.74 14.79
CA THR A 306 -0.01 -17.80 13.42
C THR A 306 1.11 -16.80 13.17
N TRP A 307 1.94 -17.09 12.16
CA TRP A 307 2.95 -16.19 11.60
C TRP A 307 2.88 -16.24 10.06
N LEU A 308 2.79 -15.08 9.41
CA LEU A 308 2.85 -14.95 7.96
C LEU A 308 4.15 -14.25 7.56
N GLY A 309 5.02 -14.95 6.83
CA GLY A 309 6.33 -14.43 6.45
C GLY A 309 6.94 -15.10 5.23
N SER A 310 7.60 -14.29 4.40
CA SER A 310 8.44 -14.71 3.28
C SER A 310 9.94 -14.38 3.47
N ASN A 311 10.28 -13.62 4.52
CA ASN A 311 11.67 -13.31 4.90
C ASN A 311 12.03 -14.11 6.18
N CYS A 312 12.59 -15.30 5.97
CA CYS A 312 12.86 -16.29 7.02
C CYS A 312 14.22 -16.03 7.69
N GLU A 313 15.26 -15.85 6.87
CA GLU A 313 16.63 -15.57 7.31
C GLU A 313 16.80 -14.08 7.60
N THR A 314 16.77 -13.73 8.88
CA THR A 314 16.79 -12.36 9.38
C THR A 314 17.87 -12.21 10.45
N PRO A 315 18.53 -11.03 10.57
CA PRO A 315 19.62 -10.83 11.53
C PRO A 315 19.22 -11.13 12.98
N ASN A 316 17.95 -10.89 13.34
CA ASN A 316 17.43 -11.17 14.67
C ASN A 316 16.95 -12.62 14.87
N HIS A 317 17.18 -13.53 13.93
CA HIS A 317 16.81 -14.95 14.01
C HIS A 317 15.34 -15.24 14.37
N ARG A 318 14.40 -14.31 14.11
CA ARG A 318 12.99 -14.44 14.55
C ARG A 318 12.31 -15.74 14.15
N PHE A 319 12.61 -16.26 12.97
CA PHE A 319 11.98 -17.47 12.45
C PHE A 319 12.40 -18.71 13.27
N ARG A 320 13.67 -18.76 13.71
CA ARG A 320 14.16 -19.79 14.63
C ARG A 320 13.49 -19.69 16.00
N LEU A 321 13.15 -18.49 16.47
CA LEU A 321 12.36 -18.33 17.71
C LEU A 321 10.92 -18.84 17.51
N VAL A 322 10.25 -18.52 16.39
CA VAL A 322 8.92 -19.04 16.07
C VAL A 322 8.92 -20.57 15.97
N GLN A 323 9.93 -21.16 15.32
CA GLN A 323 10.12 -22.61 15.29
C GLN A 323 10.31 -23.21 16.69
N LEU A 324 11.12 -22.58 17.55
CA LEU A 324 11.34 -23.04 18.92
C LEU A 324 10.08 -22.93 19.80
N MET A 325 9.28 -21.87 19.63
CA MET A 325 7.97 -21.74 20.29
C MET A 325 7.06 -22.91 19.95
N ILE A 326 7.00 -23.29 18.66
CA ILE A 326 6.19 -24.43 18.20
C ILE A 326 6.75 -25.77 18.73
N GLN A 327 8.07 -25.95 18.73
CA GLN A 327 8.72 -27.14 19.31
C GLN A 327 8.47 -27.31 20.82
N LYS A 328 8.36 -26.20 21.56
CA LYS A 328 7.96 -26.16 22.99
C LYS A 328 6.44 -26.22 23.22
N GLY A 329 5.63 -26.37 22.17
CA GLY A 329 4.19 -26.67 22.28
C GLY A 329 3.23 -25.50 21.97
N LEU A 330 3.69 -24.38 21.43
CA LEU A 330 2.78 -23.36 20.89
C LEU A 330 2.12 -23.86 19.59
N GLU A 331 0.81 -24.08 19.61
CA GLU A 331 0.03 -24.36 18.40
C GLU A 331 0.00 -23.12 17.49
N ALA A 332 0.83 -23.11 16.45
CA ALA A 332 0.86 -22.04 15.46
C ALA A 332 0.98 -22.55 14.00
N ASP A 333 0.17 -21.98 13.10
CA ASP A 333 0.35 -22.14 11.66
C ASP A 333 1.39 -21.13 11.12
N ILE A 334 2.40 -21.63 10.41
CA ILE A 334 3.37 -20.84 9.64
C ILE A 334 2.89 -20.75 8.19
N TRP A 335 2.75 -19.53 7.68
CA TRP A 335 2.24 -19.22 6.33
C TRP A 335 3.22 -18.40 5.49
N GLY A 336 3.05 -18.51 4.17
CA GLY A 336 3.86 -17.85 3.15
C GLY A 336 5.11 -18.64 2.82
N SER A 337 6.06 -18.01 2.13
CA SER A 337 7.26 -18.68 1.58
C SER A 337 8.17 -19.36 2.62
N CYS A 338 8.01 -19.05 3.91
CA CYS A 338 8.71 -19.71 5.02
C CYS A 338 7.94 -20.92 5.63
N GLY A 339 6.79 -21.31 5.09
CA GLY A 339 5.93 -22.36 5.65
C GLY A 339 4.92 -22.91 4.66
N LYS A 340 3.64 -22.94 5.04
CA LYS A 340 2.56 -23.41 4.17
C LYS A 340 2.25 -22.34 3.10
N PRO A 341 2.08 -22.72 1.82
CA PRO A 341 1.71 -21.77 0.78
C PRO A 341 0.29 -21.22 1.01
N THR A 342 0.11 -19.94 0.73
CA THR A 342 -1.15 -19.19 0.90
C THR A 342 -1.80 -18.81 -0.44
N GLY A 343 -1.40 -19.46 -1.53
CA GLY A 343 -1.89 -19.19 -2.88
C GLY A 343 -1.65 -17.73 -3.27
N LEU A 344 -2.72 -17.02 -3.67
CA LEU A 344 -2.64 -15.61 -4.05
C LEU A 344 -2.24 -14.66 -2.91
N CYS A 345 -2.24 -15.13 -1.65
CA CYS A 345 -1.92 -14.33 -0.46
C CYS A 345 -0.48 -14.56 0.05
N ASP A 346 0.43 -15.14 -0.74
CA ASP A 346 1.85 -15.20 -0.37
C ASP A 346 2.54 -13.86 -0.67
N GLY A 347 3.39 -13.41 0.26
CA GLY A 347 4.22 -12.22 0.13
C GLY A 347 3.92 -11.09 1.13
N VAL A 348 5.00 -10.46 1.62
CA VAL A 348 4.95 -9.25 2.47
C VAL A 348 4.24 -8.08 1.78
N LEU A 349 4.34 -7.97 0.45
CA LEU A 349 3.65 -6.94 -0.35
C LEU A 349 2.12 -7.02 -0.25
N LYS A 350 1.55 -8.14 0.22
CA LYS A 350 0.11 -8.36 0.34
C LYS A 350 -0.42 -8.29 1.77
N GLN A 351 0.39 -7.84 2.74
CA GLN A 351 -0.03 -7.75 4.16
C GLN A 351 -1.24 -6.82 4.40
N THR A 352 -1.59 -5.98 3.43
CA THR A 352 -2.79 -5.11 3.42
C THR A 352 -3.96 -5.63 2.59
N GLU A 353 -3.81 -6.76 1.89
CA GLU A 353 -4.85 -7.32 1.02
C GLU A 353 -5.97 -8.02 1.81
N PRO A 354 -7.25 -7.96 1.34
CA PRO A 354 -8.37 -8.63 2.00
C PRO A 354 -8.15 -10.12 2.24
N CYS A 355 -7.47 -10.82 1.33
CA CYS A 355 -7.25 -12.26 1.49
C CYS A 355 -6.25 -12.62 2.59
N VAL A 356 -5.37 -11.69 3.01
CA VAL A 356 -4.54 -11.84 4.21
C VAL A 356 -5.36 -11.57 5.48
N LEU A 357 -6.35 -10.68 5.42
CA LEU A 357 -7.32 -10.53 6.51
C LEU A 357 -8.11 -11.85 6.71
N ASP A 358 -8.68 -12.42 5.65
CA ASP A 358 -9.46 -13.66 5.74
C ASP A 358 -8.63 -14.87 6.21
N LEU A 359 -7.36 -14.95 5.79
CA LEU A 359 -6.42 -15.96 6.27
C LEU A 359 -6.14 -15.84 7.78
N ILE A 360 -5.95 -14.62 8.29
CA ILE A 360 -5.40 -14.39 9.65
C ILE A 360 -6.50 -14.14 10.70
N ARG A 361 -7.68 -13.66 10.30
CA ARG A 361 -8.82 -13.40 11.19
C ARG A 361 -9.24 -14.60 12.08
N PRO A 362 -9.17 -15.87 11.62
CA PRO A 362 -9.52 -17.04 12.45
C PRO A 362 -8.65 -17.29 13.70
N TYR A 363 -7.44 -16.72 13.76
CA TYR A 363 -6.47 -16.95 14.84
C TYR A 363 -6.67 -16.00 16.01
N LYS A 364 -6.47 -16.49 17.23
CA LYS A 364 -6.46 -15.68 18.46
C LYS A 364 -5.24 -14.76 18.50
N PHE A 365 -4.06 -15.32 18.22
CA PHE A 365 -2.80 -14.60 18.29
C PHE A 365 -2.11 -14.47 16.93
N TYR A 366 -1.45 -13.34 16.71
CA TYR A 366 -0.53 -13.15 15.58
C TYR A 366 0.88 -12.87 16.10
N LEU A 367 1.86 -13.60 15.59
CA LEU A 367 3.27 -13.46 15.97
C LEU A 367 3.87 -12.23 15.28
N ALA A 368 3.62 -11.04 15.83
CA ALA A 368 4.08 -9.75 15.35
C ALA A 368 5.58 -9.51 15.67
N ILE A 369 6.44 -10.48 15.32
CA ILE A 369 7.89 -10.41 15.51
C ILE A 369 8.53 -9.84 14.25
N GLU A 370 9.11 -8.65 14.38
CA GLU A 370 9.73 -7.89 13.29
C GLU A 370 11.00 -8.54 12.74
N ASN A 371 11.42 -8.16 11.54
CA ASN A 371 12.68 -8.54 10.87
C ASN A 371 13.93 -7.97 11.53
N SER A 372 13.79 -7.04 12.49
CA SER A 372 14.90 -6.47 13.25
C SER A 372 14.44 -5.96 14.61
N ASN A 373 15.32 -6.03 15.59
CA ASN A 373 15.05 -5.69 16.99
C ASN A 373 15.41 -4.23 17.29
N CYS A 374 14.77 -3.31 16.58
CA CYS A 374 15.12 -1.88 16.65
C CYS A 374 14.16 -1.09 17.54
N LYS A 375 14.69 -0.09 18.25
CA LYS A 375 13.90 0.90 19.00
C LYS A 375 12.95 1.62 18.04
N ASP A 376 11.72 1.89 18.49
CA ASP A 376 10.61 2.52 17.75
C ASP A 376 10.08 1.74 16.51
N TYR A 377 10.72 0.64 16.10
CA TYR A 377 10.35 -0.11 14.89
C TYR A 377 9.19 -1.08 15.17
N VAL A 378 7.98 -0.67 14.76
CA VAL A 378 6.73 -1.43 14.93
C VAL A 378 5.86 -1.22 13.68
N THR A 379 5.59 -2.30 12.95
CA THR A 379 5.18 -2.25 11.53
C THR A 379 3.74 -2.75 11.27
N GLU A 380 3.39 -3.01 10.01
CA GLU A 380 2.11 -3.61 9.62
C GLU A 380 1.82 -4.93 10.35
N LYS A 381 2.85 -5.73 10.67
CA LYS A 381 2.74 -6.97 11.47
C LYS A 381 2.01 -6.74 12.79
N PHE A 382 2.29 -5.62 13.46
CA PHE A 382 1.64 -5.23 14.70
C PHE A 382 0.35 -4.44 14.45
N TRP A 383 0.41 -3.38 13.64
CA TRP A 383 -0.71 -2.45 13.51
C TRP A 383 -1.92 -3.08 12.81
N LYS A 384 -1.74 -3.96 11.82
CA LYS A 384 -2.85 -4.72 11.19
C LYS A 384 -3.44 -5.79 12.12
N SER A 385 -2.62 -6.35 13.02
CA SER A 385 -3.09 -7.27 14.07
C SER A 385 -4.06 -6.57 15.03
N LEU A 386 -3.71 -5.34 15.44
CA LEU A 386 -4.63 -4.48 16.20
C LEU A 386 -5.81 -3.96 15.37
N GLU A 387 -5.64 -3.61 14.09
CA GLU A 387 -6.69 -2.98 13.28
C GLU A 387 -7.80 -3.95 12.86
N ASP A 388 -7.62 -4.65 11.74
CA ASP A 388 -8.68 -5.38 11.02
C ASP A 388 -8.61 -6.90 11.22
N ARG A 389 -7.41 -7.47 11.33
CA ARG A 389 -7.21 -8.90 11.65
C ARG A 389 -7.81 -9.28 13.01
N MET A 390 -8.01 -8.28 13.88
CA MET A 390 -8.58 -8.40 15.22
C MET A 390 -7.97 -9.56 16.01
N THR A 391 -6.65 -9.67 16.00
CA THR A 391 -5.89 -10.64 16.79
C THR A 391 -5.28 -9.94 18.02
N VAL A 392 -4.75 -10.72 18.95
CA VAL A 392 -3.82 -10.23 19.98
C VAL A 392 -2.40 -10.40 19.43
N PRO A 393 -1.66 -9.31 19.13
CA PRO A 393 -0.28 -9.44 18.69
C PRO A 393 0.63 -9.90 19.83
N ILE A 394 1.55 -10.79 19.48
CA ILE A 394 2.68 -11.23 20.29
C ILE A 394 3.94 -10.54 19.75
N VAL A 395 4.66 -9.79 20.59
CA VAL A 395 5.85 -9.01 20.20
C VAL A 395 7.09 -9.41 21.00
N LEU A 396 8.29 -9.17 20.48
CA LEU A 396 9.54 -9.58 21.15
C LEU A 396 9.91 -8.74 22.37
N ARG A 397 9.55 -7.44 22.38
CA ARG A 397 9.89 -6.47 23.44
C ARG A 397 8.70 -5.61 23.82
N ARG A 398 8.30 -5.60 25.10
CA ARG A 398 7.22 -4.74 25.61
C ARG A 398 7.53 -3.27 25.41
N LYS A 399 8.76 -2.86 25.77
CA LYS A 399 9.16 -1.45 25.75
C LYS A 399 9.07 -0.83 24.35
N THR A 400 9.44 -1.55 23.29
CA THR A 400 9.40 -1.02 21.91
C THR A 400 7.99 -0.58 21.48
N VAL A 401 6.95 -1.24 21.99
CA VAL A 401 5.54 -0.93 21.71
C VAL A 401 4.95 0.05 22.73
N GLN A 402 5.30 -0.10 24.01
CA GLN A 402 4.85 0.78 25.11
C GLN A 402 5.32 2.23 24.87
N ASP A 403 6.54 2.41 24.36
CA ASP A 403 7.12 3.70 23.97
C ASP A 403 6.35 4.43 22.85
N LEU A 404 5.46 3.74 22.13
CA LEU A 404 4.56 4.32 21.12
C LEU A 404 3.19 4.71 21.68
N GLY A 405 2.94 4.53 22.99
CA GLY A 405 1.69 4.90 23.67
C GLY A 405 0.57 3.87 23.54
N VAL A 406 0.89 2.62 23.21
CA VAL A 406 -0.08 1.52 23.16
C VAL A 406 -0.30 0.96 24.57
N PRO A 407 -1.55 0.78 25.05
CA PRO A 407 -1.82 0.16 26.34
C PRO A 407 -1.21 -1.23 26.45
N ASP A 408 -0.60 -1.55 27.60
CA ASP A 408 0.04 -2.85 27.81
C ASP A 408 -0.93 -4.03 27.70
N SER A 409 -2.22 -3.79 27.96
CA SER A 409 -3.31 -4.75 27.77
C SER A 409 -3.69 -5.01 26.31
N ALA A 410 -3.12 -4.34 25.31
CA ALA A 410 -3.47 -4.59 23.91
C ALA A 410 -2.65 -5.74 23.26
N TYR A 411 -1.60 -6.23 23.93
CA TYR A 411 -0.64 -7.16 23.35
C TYR A 411 0.13 -7.97 24.41
N ILE A 412 0.68 -9.12 24.00
CA ILE A 412 1.57 -9.95 24.83
C ILE A 412 3.01 -9.70 24.36
N ALA A 413 3.97 -9.56 25.28
CA ALA A 413 5.38 -9.49 24.93
C ALA A 413 6.14 -10.72 25.46
N VAL A 414 7.11 -11.21 24.69
CA VAL A 414 7.90 -12.40 25.09
C VAL A 414 8.85 -12.04 26.25
N ASP A 415 9.28 -10.79 26.38
CA ASP A 415 10.11 -10.30 27.50
C ASP A 415 9.34 -10.00 28.80
N ASP A 416 8.03 -10.27 28.85
CA ASP A 416 7.24 -10.28 30.09
C ASP A 416 7.51 -11.52 30.97
N PHE A 417 8.19 -12.54 30.44
CA PHE A 417 8.39 -13.85 31.05
C PHE A 417 9.88 -14.17 31.24
N GLU A 418 10.23 -15.00 32.23
CA GLU A 418 11.64 -15.37 32.45
C GLU A 418 12.10 -16.47 31.49
N THR A 419 11.22 -17.40 31.15
CA THR A 419 11.47 -18.52 30.23
C THR A 419 10.49 -18.54 29.05
N LEU A 420 10.89 -19.19 27.96
CA LEU A 420 9.99 -19.35 26.81
C LEU A 420 8.80 -20.28 27.11
N ASP A 421 8.94 -21.21 28.07
CA ASP A 421 7.87 -22.14 28.47
C ASP A 421 6.76 -21.44 29.28
N GLU A 422 7.10 -20.52 30.18
CA GLU A 422 6.11 -19.68 30.89
C GLU A 422 5.29 -18.82 29.92
N PHE A 423 5.96 -18.22 28.92
CA PHE A 423 5.30 -17.47 27.85
C PHE A 423 4.30 -18.35 27.09
N ILE A 424 4.69 -19.58 26.70
CA ILE A 424 3.81 -20.53 25.98
C ILE A 424 2.63 -20.94 26.87
N GLN A 425 2.86 -21.27 28.14
CA GLN A 425 1.79 -21.59 29.09
C GLN A 425 0.80 -20.43 29.26
N HIS A 426 1.28 -19.19 29.32
CA HIS A 426 0.41 -18.01 29.38
C HIS A 426 -0.41 -17.83 28.09
N VAL A 427 0.20 -17.98 26.91
CA VAL A 427 -0.52 -17.89 25.62
C VAL A 427 -1.58 -18.99 25.50
N ILE A 428 -1.29 -20.22 25.92
CA ILE A 428 -2.27 -21.33 25.95
C ILE A 428 -3.42 -21.01 26.93
N LYS A 429 -3.10 -20.47 28.12
CA LYS A 429 -4.10 -20.09 29.14
C LYS A 429 -5.01 -18.95 28.65
N VAL A 430 -4.46 -17.90 28.07
CA VAL A 430 -5.24 -16.80 27.45
C VAL A 430 -6.03 -17.31 26.24
N GLY A 431 -5.48 -18.24 25.46
CA GLY A 431 -6.15 -18.80 24.28
C GLY A 431 -7.32 -19.73 24.60
N SER A 432 -7.35 -20.32 25.79
CA SER A 432 -8.41 -21.23 26.26
C SER A 432 -9.50 -20.53 27.07
N ASP A 433 -9.17 -19.51 27.86
CA ASP A 433 -10.17 -18.70 28.59
C ASP A 433 -10.63 -17.48 27.76
N LYS A 434 -11.89 -17.52 27.33
CA LYS A 434 -12.56 -16.45 26.57
C LYS A 434 -12.50 -15.08 27.27
N ASN A 435 -12.66 -15.02 28.58
CA ASN A 435 -12.68 -13.77 29.34
C ASN A 435 -11.26 -13.20 29.51
N MET A 436 -10.25 -14.07 29.62
CA MET A 436 -8.84 -13.65 29.55
C MET A 436 -8.48 -13.14 28.16
N TYR A 437 -8.94 -13.81 27.10
CA TYR A 437 -8.73 -13.35 25.72
C TYR A 437 -9.37 -11.98 25.45
N LEU A 438 -10.65 -11.80 25.77
CA LEU A 438 -11.37 -10.57 25.45
C LEU A 438 -10.91 -9.34 26.24
N LYS A 439 -10.23 -9.51 27.38
CA LYS A 439 -9.49 -8.42 28.06
C LYS A 439 -8.45 -7.77 27.15
N TYR A 440 -7.79 -8.54 26.28
CA TYR A 440 -6.85 -8.00 25.29
C TYR A 440 -7.51 -7.19 24.15
N HIS A 441 -8.84 -7.11 24.13
CA HIS A 441 -9.61 -6.32 23.17
C HIS A 441 -10.36 -5.14 23.79
N GLU A 442 -10.35 -4.96 25.13
CA GLU A 442 -11.12 -3.90 25.79
C GLU A 442 -10.67 -2.48 25.42
N TRP A 443 -9.40 -2.28 25.10
CA TRP A 443 -8.88 -0.99 24.64
C TRP A 443 -9.61 -0.44 23.40
N ARG A 444 -10.23 -1.31 22.58
CA ARG A 444 -11.01 -0.95 21.39
C ARG A 444 -12.29 -0.17 21.73
N LYS A 445 -12.70 -0.18 23.00
CA LYS A 445 -13.77 0.67 23.53
C LYS A 445 -13.36 2.15 23.49
N ASP A 446 -12.09 2.48 23.79
CA ASP A 446 -11.65 3.88 23.96
C ASP A 446 -10.64 4.37 22.90
N TYR A 447 -10.10 3.48 22.07
CA TYR A 447 -9.12 3.83 21.01
C TYR A 447 -9.45 3.15 19.69
N ARG A 448 -9.12 3.81 18.58
CA ARG A 448 -9.01 3.20 17.24
C ARG A 448 -7.56 3.17 16.77
N VAL A 449 -7.23 2.19 15.93
CA VAL A 449 -5.96 2.19 15.20
C VAL A 449 -6.06 3.17 14.04
N ILE A 450 -4.99 3.94 13.84
CA ILE A 450 -4.74 4.71 12.62
C ILE A 450 -3.55 4.03 11.94
N PHE A 451 -3.78 2.97 11.16
CA PHE A 451 -2.76 2.43 10.27
C PHE A 451 -2.57 3.38 9.10
N ASP A 452 -1.34 3.58 8.64
CA ASP A 452 -0.98 4.59 7.64
C ASP A 452 0.13 4.12 6.66
N ASN A 453 1.00 3.23 7.13
CA ASN A 453 2.15 2.66 6.42
C ASN A 453 3.27 3.67 6.07
N GLY A 454 3.43 4.72 6.87
CA GLY A 454 4.58 5.65 6.79
C GLY A 454 4.42 6.82 5.82
N PHE A 455 3.18 7.22 5.51
CA PHE A 455 2.84 8.28 4.57
C PHE A 455 2.40 9.59 5.24
N TYR A 456 1.96 9.56 6.51
CA TYR A 456 1.48 10.74 7.25
C TYR A 456 2.52 11.87 7.33
N GLY A 457 3.82 11.53 7.31
CA GLY A 457 4.91 12.49 7.20
C GLY A 457 4.79 13.43 5.99
N TRP A 458 4.24 13.00 4.86
CA TRP A 458 3.98 13.86 3.69
C TRP A 458 2.94 14.95 3.99
N CYS A 459 1.91 14.63 4.78
CA CYS A 459 0.94 15.61 5.27
C CYS A 459 1.58 16.63 6.23
N GLN A 460 2.55 16.20 7.04
CA GLN A 460 3.29 17.08 7.94
C GLN A 460 4.28 17.97 7.17
N LEU A 461 5.00 17.41 6.20
CA LEU A 461 5.91 18.11 5.29
C LEU A 461 5.17 19.21 4.51
N CYS A 462 4.07 18.85 3.85
CA CYS A 462 3.23 19.83 3.14
C CYS A 462 2.79 20.97 4.06
N ARG A 463 2.27 20.68 5.26
CA ARG A 463 1.83 21.72 6.22
C ARG A 463 2.98 22.61 6.70
N ARG A 464 4.19 22.07 6.91
CA ARG A 464 5.39 22.84 7.28
C ARG A 464 5.87 23.79 6.17
N LEU A 465 5.80 23.35 4.90
CA LEU A 465 6.20 24.15 3.74
C LEU A 465 5.24 25.33 3.46
N GLN A 466 4.03 25.34 4.05
CA GLN A 466 3.10 26.47 3.95
C GLN A 466 3.58 27.73 4.70
N ASP A 467 4.48 27.63 5.68
CA ASP A 467 5.16 28.80 6.28
C ASP A 467 6.65 28.84 5.91
N PRO A 468 7.07 29.60 4.87
CA PRO A 468 8.48 29.77 4.53
C PRO A 468 9.35 30.31 5.67
N GLU A 469 8.76 31.00 6.65
CA GLU A 469 9.49 31.42 7.86
C GLU A 469 9.67 30.28 8.86
N GLU A 470 8.82 29.24 8.86
CA GLU A 470 9.09 27.99 9.59
C GLU A 470 10.23 27.21 8.92
N VAL A 471 10.25 27.14 7.59
CA VAL A 471 11.36 26.52 6.83
C VAL A 471 12.69 27.20 7.17
N LYS A 472 12.76 28.54 7.09
CA LYS A 472 13.95 29.33 7.45
C LYS A 472 14.39 29.16 8.91
N ARG A 473 13.45 29.12 9.87
CA ARG A 473 13.73 28.89 11.29
C ARG A 473 14.26 27.47 11.56
N ASN A 474 13.91 26.49 10.72
CA ASN A 474 14.33 25.09 10.84
C ASN A 474 15.42 24.69 9.83
N ARG A 475 16.23 25.66 9.36
CA ARG A 475 17.48 25.41 8.62
C ARG A 475 18.46 24.61 9.49
N LYS A 476 18.60 23.32 9.20
CA LYS A 476 19.64 22.44 9.74
C LYS A 476 20.14 21.50 8.64
N SER A 477 21.19 20.73 8.91
CA SER A 477 21.56 19.56 8.12
C SER A 477 22.07 18.45 9.03
N TYR A 478 21.85 17.21 8.62
CA TYR A 478 22.43 16.04 9.27
C TYR A 478 23.81 15.79 8.68
N GLU A 479 24.86 15.83 9.51
CA GLU A 479 26.23 15.51 9.06
C GLU A 479 26.28 14.08 8.48
N ASP A 480 25.56 13.15 9.08
CA ASP A 480 25.50 11.74 8.71
C ASP A 480 24.12 11.16 9.06
N VAL A 481 23.29 10.86 8.05
CA VAL A 481 21.95 10.27 8.27
C VAL A 481 22.01 8.76 8.49
N GLU A 482 23.00 8.05 7.95
CA GLU A 482 23.19 6.62 8.20
C GLU A 482 23.44 6.42 9.69
N ARG A 483 24.41 7.16 10.25
CA ARG A 483 24.74 7.10 11.67
C ARG A 483 23.61 7.55 12.58
N TRP A 484 22.87 8.62 12.24
CA TRP A 484 21.70 9.03 13.04
C TRP A 484 20.56 7.99 13.00
N HIS A 485 20.49 7.18 11.95
CA HIS A 485 19.52 6.10 11.83
C HIS A 485 19.98 4.81 12.53
N SER A 486 21.27 4.47 12.44
CA SER A 486 21.84 3.18 12.87
C SER A 486 22.38 3.15 14.31
N PHE A 487 22.94 4.25 14.81
CA PHE A 487 23.70 4.26 16.06
C PHE A 487 22.83 3.93 17.29
N GLU A 488 23.18 2.86 18.01
CA GLU A 488 22.49 2.34 19.20
C GLU A 488 20.99 2.03 19.00
N MET A 489 20.53 1.91 17.75
CA MET A 489 19.11 1.77 17.42
C MET A 489 18.61 0.32 17.34
N CYS A 490 19.49 -0.67 17.13
CA CYS A 490 19.10 -2.08 16.93
C CYS A 490 19.97 -3.05 17.74
N ASP A 491 19.35 -4.09 18.30
CA ASP A 491 20.00 -5.17 19.06
C ASP A 491 19.35 -6.51 18.68
N ASP A 492 19.78 -7.03 17.53
CA ASP A 492 19.24 -8.24 16.89
C ASP A 492 19.61 -9.52 17.66
N ASN A 493 20.72 -9.51 18.39
CA ASN A 493 21.15 -10.62 19.26
C ASN A 493 20.16 -10.91 20.40
N TYR A 494 19.34 -9.94 20.82
CA TYR A 494 18.37 -10.08 21.92
C TYR A 494 17.46 -11.31 21.83
N THR A 495 17.11 -11.74 20.62
CA THR A 495 16.27 -12.94 20.40
C THR A 495 16.92 -14.21 20.95
N ILE A 496 18.26 -14.27 20.97
CA ILE A 496 19.04 -15.42 21.45
C ILE A 496 18.77 -15.69 22.93
N LYS A 497 18.46 -14.67 23.75
CA LYS A 497 18.17 -14.83 25.19
C LYS A 497 17.01 -15.80 25.47
N PHE A 498 16.08 -15.93 24.51
CA PHE A 498 14.92 -16.82 24.57
C PHE A 498 15.15 -18.18 23.88
N MET A 499 16.34 -18.40 23.31
CA MET A 499 16.74 -19.69 22.72
C MET A 499 17.64 -20.50 23.65
N THR A 500 18.18 -19.86 24.69
CA THR A 500 19.08 -20.42 25.70
C THR A 500 18.43 -20.59 27.08
N LYS A 501 17.14 -20.24 27.19
CA LYS A 501 16.27 -20.37 28.37
C LYS A 501 14.96 -21.05 27.94
#